data_AF-A0A0L7LC30-F1
#
_entry.id   AF-A0A0L7LC30-F1
#
_cell.length_a   1.000
_cell.length_b   1.000
_cell.length_c   1.000
_cell.angle_alpha   90.00
_cell.angle_beta   90.00
_cell.angle_gamma   90.00
#
_symmetry.space_group_name_H-M   'P 1'
#
loop_
_entity.id
_entity.type
_entity.pdbx_description
1 polymer ?
#
loop_
_entity_poly.entity_id
_entity_poly.type
_entity_poly.pdbx_seq_one_letter_code
_entity_poly.pdbx_strand_id
1 'polypeptide(L)'
;MEKGKDKEEQSIMDKSMRSVFVGNIPYEATEEKLKDIFSEVGPVLSFKLVFDRETGKPKGYGFCEYKDQETALSAMRNLNGYEIGGRSLRVDNACTEKSRMEMQALMQGPQVENPYGESVDADKAPEAISKAVATLPPEQMFELMKQMKLCIQNNPTEARNMLLQNPQLAYALLQAQVIMRIVDPATAV
;
A
#
# COMPACT_ATOMS: atom_id res chain seq x y z
N MET A 1 17.48 15.59 0.21
CA MET A 1 16.03 15.38 0.09
C MET A 1 15.64 14.38 1.16
N GLU A 2 15.24 14.86 2.35
CA GLU A 2 15.00 13.97 3.52
C GLU A 2 13.58 14.17 4.11
N LYS A 3 12.97 15.36 3.91
CA LYS A 3 11.70 15.79 4.53
C LYS A 3 10.41 15.04 4.12
N GLY A 4 10.46 14.14 3.14
CA GLY A 4 9.27 13.41 2.65
C GLY A 4 8.97 12.12 3.41
N LYS A 5 10.03 11.43 3.86
CA LYS A 5 9.93 10.11 4.50
C LYS A 5 9.44 10.23 5.95
N ASP A 6 9.89 11.27 6.65
CA ASP A 6 9.46 11.58 8.02
C ASP A 6 7.96 11.91 8.12
N LYS A 7 7.39 12.58 7.10
CA LYS A 7 5.97 12.99 7.12
C LYS A 7 5.01 11.81 6.99
N GLU A 8 5.33 10.85 6.12
CA GLU A 8 4.48 9.69 5.90
C GLU A 8 4.55 8.74 7.11
N GLU A 9 5.75 8.50 7.62
CA GLU A 9 5.96 7.69 8.82
C GLU A 9 5.35 8.33 10.08
N GLN A 10 5.47 9.65 10.26
CA GLN A 10 4.76 10.38 11.32
C GLN A 10 3.25 10.25 11.18
N SER A 11 2.70 10.33 9.96
CA SER A 11 1.25 10.21 9.75
C SER A 11 0.71 8.81 10.09
N ILE A 12 1.50 7.76 9.86
CA ILE A 12 1.14 6.38 10.20
C ILE A 12 1.21 6.15 11.71
N MET A 13 2.25 6.68 12.36
CA MET A 13 2.39 6.62 13.83
C MET A 13 1.24 7.38 14.51
N ASP A 14 0.94 8.58 14.02
CA ASP A 14 -0.15 9.43 14.50
C ASP A 14 -1.53 8.79 14.31
N LYS A 15 -1.80 8.20 13.13
CA LYS A 15 -3.02 7.40 12.90
C LYS A 15 -3.10 6.18 13.83
N SER A 16 -1.99 5.46 14.01
CA SER A 16 -1.93 4.28 14.88
C SER A 16 -2.18 4.64 16.35
N MET A 17 -1.70 5.81 16.80
CA MET A 17 -1.95 6.35 18.13
C MET A 17 -3.41 6.74 18.38
N ARG A 18 -4.14 7.14 17.34
CA ARG A 18 -5.56 7.47 17.40
C ARG A 18 -6.48 6.31 17.02
N SER A 19 -5.92 5.12 16.83
CA SER A 19 -6.66 3.95 16.42
C SER A 19 -6.77 2.95 17.57
N VAL A 20 -7.90 2.25 17.63
CA VAL A 20 -8.15 1.17 18.58
C VAL A 20 -8.47 -0.13 17.85
N PHE A 21 -7.94 -1.22 18.37
CA PHE A 21 -8.30 -2.57 17.97
C PHE A 21 -9.60 -2.96 18.66
N VAL A 22 -10.53 -3.53 17.89
CA VAL A 22 -11.83 -4.00 18.39
C VAL A 22 -11.95 -5.48 18.07
N GLY A 23 -11.90 -6.34 19.08
CA GLY A 23 -11.99 -7.79 18.96
C GLY A 23 -13.24 -8.37 19.61
N ASN A 24 -13.44 -9.67 19.41
CA ASN A 24 -14.58 -10.42 19.92
C ASN A 24 -15.94 -9.89 19.43
N ILE A 25 -15.94 -9.32 18.22
CA ILE A 25 -17.13 -8.79 17.56
C ILE A 25 -18.03 -9.96 17.13
N PRO A 26 -19.34 -9.94 17.40
CA PRO A 26 -20.25 -10.96 16.90
C PRO A 26 -20.34 -10.88 15.37
N TYR A 27 -20.45 -12.04 14.71
CA TYR A 27 -20.47 -12.10 13.24
C TYR A 27 -21.67 -11.41 12.59
N GLU A 28 -22.73 -11.16 13.37
CA GLU A 28 -23.93 -10.42 12.96
C GLU A 28 -23.79 -8.90 13.12
N ALA A 29 -22.75 -8.41 13.81
CA ALA A 29 -22.53 -6.97 13.94
C ALA A 29 -21.98 -6.37 12.65
N THR A 30 -22.61 -5.29 12.22
CA THR A 30 -22.17 -4.50 11.05
C THR A 30 -21.23 -3.38 11.46
N GLU A 31 -20.44 -2.90 10.51
CA GLU A 31 -19.58 -1.71 10.68
C GLU A 31 -20.38 -0.50 11.13
N GLU A 32 -21.60 -0.33 10.60
CA GLU A 32 -22.50 0.76 10.98
C GLU A 32 -22.88 0.70 12.45
N LYS A 33 -23.22 -0.50 12.96
CA LYS A 33 -23.62 -0.67 14.36
C LYS A 33 -22.45 -0.41 15.31
N LEU A 34 -21.26 -0.86 14.94
CA LEU A 34 -20.05 -0.61 15.72
C LEU A 34 -19.67 0.86 15.67
N LYS A 35 -19.79 1.51 14.51
CA LYS A 35 -19.53 2.95 14.37
C LYS A 35 -20.45 3.77 15.28
N ASP A 36 -21.74 3.40 15.37
CA ASP A 36 -22.72 4.06 16.24
C ASP A 36 -22.31 4.00 17.71
N ILE A 37 -21.97 2.79 18.21
CA ILE A 37 -21.50 2.57 19.59
C ILE A 37 -20.19 3.33 19.86
N PHE A 38 -19.24 3.25 18.94
CA PHE A 38 -17.95 3.92 19.09
C PHE A 38 -18.08 5.45 18.99
N SER A 39 -19.13 5.94 18.34
CA SER A 39 -19.45 7.35 18.24
C SER A 39 -19.98 7.95 19.54
N GLU A 40 -20.43 7.13 20.50
CA GLU A 40 -20.84 7.59 21.84
C GLU A 40 -19.65 8.16 22.65
N VAL A 41 -18.45 7.65 22.41
CA VAL A 41 -17.22 8.13 23.07
C VAL A 41 -16.65 9.37 22.37
N GLY A 42 -16.81 9.46 21.04
CA GLY A 42 -16.38 10.63 20.28
C GLY A 42 -16.38 10.40 18.77
N PRO A 43 -15.97 11.41 17.99
CA PRO A 43 -16.08 11.37 16.53
C PRO A 43 -15.18 10.31 15.89
N VAL A 44 -15.81 9.27 15.33
CA VAL A 44 -15.15 8.19 14.58
C VAL A 44 -14.86 8.65 13.16
N LEU A 45 -13.59 8.65 12.76
CA LEU A 45 -13.17 8.95 11.39
C LEU A 45 -13.40 7.77 10.45
N SER A 46 -13.02 6.57 10.89
CA SER A 46 -13.11 5.36 10.08
C SER A 46 -13.29 4.13 10.97
N PHE A 47 -14.15 3.21 10.55
CA PHE A 47 -14.26 1.89 11.17
C PHE A 47 -14.07 0.87 10.06
N LYS A 48 -13.20 -0.12 10.28
CA LYS A 48 -12.93 -1.21 9.33
C LYS A 48 -13.04 -2.56 10.01
N LEU A 49 -13.98 -3.39 9.57
CA LEU A 49 -13.99 -4.80 9.94
C LEU A 49 -12.99 -5.61 9.11
N VAL A 50 -12.36 -6.59 9.76
CA VAL A 50 -11.47 -7.51 9.06
C VAL A 50 -12.27 -8.71 8.59
N PHE A 51 -12.28 -8.91 7.28
CA PHE A 51 -12.90 -10.07 6.64
C PHE A 51 -11.82 -11.03 6.17
N ASP A 52 -12.16 -12.32 6.22
CA ASP A 52 -11.35 -13.37 5.69
C ASP A 52 -11.37 -13.32 4.15
N ARG A 53 -10.21 -13.27 3.50
CA ARG A 53 -10.11 -13.06 2.04
C ARG A 53 -10.57 -14.27 1.24
N GLU A 54 -10.53 -15.47 1.83
CA GLU A 54 -10.91 -16.72 1.16
C GLU A 54 -12.41 -16.99 1.30
N THR A 55 -12.95 -16.77 2.50
CA THR A 55 -14.35 -17.11 2.81
C THR A 55 -15.31 -15.92 2.76
N GLY A 56 -14.79 -14.69 2.74
CA GLY A 56 -15.58 -13.45 2.81
C GLY A 56 -16.25 -13.21 4.16
N LYS A 57 -15.98 -14.05 5.18
CA LYS A 57 -16.63 -13.98 6.49
C LYS A 57 -15.88 -13.02 7.41
N PRO A 58 -16.57 -12.28 8.31
CA PRO A 58 -15.90 -11.42 9.28
C PRO A 58 -15.04 -12.28 10.21
N LYS A 59 -13.81 -11.85 10.49
CA LYS A 59 -12.89 -12.55 11.41
C LYS A 59 -13.23 -12.31 12.88
N GLY A 60 -14.25 -11.50 13.16
CA GLY A 60 -14.67 -11.14 14.52
C GLY A 60 -13.79 -10.08 15.19
N TYR A 61 -13.05 -9.31 14.39
CA TYR A 61 -12.32 -8.13 14.85
C TYR A 61 -12.24 -7.05 13.76
N GLY A 62 -11.87 -5.85 14.16
CA GLY A 62 -11.79 -4.67 13.34
C GLY A 62 -10.95 -3.58 13.99
N PHE A 63 -10.91 -2.43 13.33
CA PHE A 63 -10.17 -1.27 13.78
C PHE A 63 -11.03 -0.02 13.69
N CYS A 64 -10.95 0.83 14.71
CA CYS A 64 -11.63 2.11 14.76
C CYS A 64 -10.60 3.24 14.86
N GLU A 65 -10.63 4.18 13.91
CA GLU A 65 -9.81 5.39 13.89
C GLU A 65 -10.62 6.57 14.44
N TYR A 66 -10.09 7.22 15.47
CA TYR A 66 -10.65 8.43 16.06
C TYR A 66 -9.93 9.69 15.58
N LYS A 67 -10.61 10.82 15.76
CA LYS A 67 -10.03 12.14 15.47
C LYS A 67 -8.86 12.49 16.39
N ASP A 68 -8.91 12.08 17.65
CA ASP A 68 -7.94 12.43 18.68
C ASP A 68 -7.47 11.18 19.47
N GLN A 69 -6.22 11.17 19.92
CA GLN A 69 -5.65 10.05 20.68
C GLN A 69 -6.36 9.88 22.02
N GLU A 70 -6.75 10.98 22.64
CA GLU A 70 -7.46 10.98 23.92
C GLU A 70 -8.83 10.29 23.80
N THR A 71 -9.51 10.43 22.67
CA THR A 71 -10.77 9.73 22.38
C THR A 71 -10.53 8.23 22.22
N ALA A 72 -9.46 7.83 21.52
CA ALA A 72 -9.06 6.42 21.41
C ALA A 72 -8.76 5.78 22.78
N LEU A 73 -8.01 6.48 23.64
CA LEU A 73 -7.74 6.05 25.03
C LEU A 73 -9.03 5.96 25.86
N SER A 74 -9.97 6.87 25.63
CA SER A 74 -11.28 6.85 26.30
C SER A 74 -12.13 5.70 25.81
N ALA A 75 -12.09 5.36 24.53
CA ALA A 75 -12.82 4.24 23.96
C ALA A 75 -12.31 2.91 24.53
N MET A 76 -10.99 2.75 24.68
CA MET A 76 -10.40 1.57 25.34
C MET A 76 -10.88 1.40 26.78
N ARG A 77 -11.09 2.49 27.52
CA ARG A 77 -11.55 2.42 28.91
C ARG A 77 -13.05 2.20 29.06
N ASN A 78 -13.85 2.84 28.21
CA ASN A 78 -15.31 2.84 28.35
C ASN A 78 -16.01 1.72 27.57
N LEU A 79 -15.43 1.29 26.43
CA LEU A 79 -16.07 0.31 25.54
C LEU A 79 -15.44 -1.09 25.63
N ASN A 80 -14.31 -1.25 26.34
CA ASN A 80 -13.78 -2.57 26.61
C ASN A 80 -14.70 -3.33 27.57
N GLY A 81 -15.18 -4.49 27.12
CA GLY A 81 -16.19 -5.28 27.83
C GLY A 81 -17.63 -4.96 27.41
N TYR A 82 -17.85 -4.00 26.52
CA TYR A 82 -19.20 -3.63 26.07
C TYR A 82 -19.93 -4.82 25.43
N GLU A 83 -21.13 -5.14 25.90
CA GLU A 83 -21.83 -6.34 25.49
C GLU A 83 -22.71 -6.08 24.26
N ILE A 84 -22.47 -6.84 23.19
CA ILE A 84 -23.23 -6.80 21.94
C ILE A 84 -23.50 -8.21 21.44
N GLY A 85 -24.77 -8.55 21.22
CA GLY A 85 -25.17 -9.87 20.74
C GLY A 85 -24.68 -11.03 21.63
N GLY A 86 -24.63 -10.82 22.95
CA GLY A 86 -24.14 -11.80 23.92
C GLY A 86 -22.61 -12.01 23.91
N ARG A 87 -21.85 -11.10 23.28
CA ARG A 87 -20.38 -11.10 23.32
C ARG A 87 -19.86 -9.77 23.85
N SER A 88 -18.89 -9.82 24.75
CA SER A 88 -18.21 -8.64 25.26
C SER A 88 -17.11 -8.21 24.28
N LEU A 89 -17.20 -6.99 23.76
CA LEU A 89 -16.18 -6.41 22.88
C LEU A 89 -14.84 -6.32 23.62
N ARG A 90 -13.75 -6.60 22.91
CA ARG A 90 -12.40 -6.36 23.41
C ARG A 90 -11.85 -5.12 22.74
N VAL A 91 -11.60 -4.05 23.48
CA VAL A 91 -11.04 -2.81 22.93
C VAL A 91 -9.63 -2.62 23.45
N ASP A 92 -8.66 -2.60 22.54
CA ASP A 92 -7.23 -2.63 22.85
C ASP A 92 -6.46 -1.63 21.96
N ASN A 93 -5.18 -1.42 22.25
CA ASN A 93 -4.39 -0.41 21.55
C ASN A 93 -4.01 -0.89 20.15
N ALA A 94 -4.29 -0.11 19.10
CA ALA A 94 -3.94 -0.50 17.72
C ALA A 94 -2.45 -0.34 17.41
N CYS A 95 -1.64 0.21 18.32
CA CYS A 95 -0.21 0.46 18.12
C CYS A 95 0.70 -0.75 18.35
N THR A 96 0.17 -1.97 18.52
CA THR A 96 1.04 -3.16 18.50
C THR A 96 1.62 -3.36 17.11
N GLU A 97 2.87 -3.82 16.97
CA GLU A 97 3.50 -4.02 15.65
C GLU A 97 2.63 -4.87 14.71
N LYS A 98 2.04 -5.94 15.26
CA LYS A 98 1.16 -6.85 14.53
C LYS A 98 -0.14 -6.16 14.07
N SER A 99 -0.80 -5.42 14.96
CA SER A 99 -2.00 -4.65 14.64
C SER A 99 -1.71 -3.51 13.67
N ARG A 100 -0.54 -2.88 13.78
CA ARG A 100 -0.10 -1.80 12.91
C ARG A 100 0.08 -2.31 11.48
N MET A 101 0.76 -3.44 11.30
CA MET A 101 0.92 -4.08 9.99
C MET A 101 -0.41 -4.50 9.37
N GLU A 102 -1.32 -5.11 10.14
CA GLU A 102 -2.66 -5.49 9.65
C GLU A 102 -3.52 -4.28 9.30
N MET A 103 -3.51 -3.23 10.12
CA MET A 103 -4.19 -1.97 9.83
C MET A 103 -3.63 -1.32 8.55
N GLN A 104 -2.31 -1.33 8.36
CA GLN A 104 -1.67 -0.82 7.16
C GLN A 104 -2.10 -1.61 5.92
N ALA A 105 -2.17 -2.94 6.03
CA ALA A 105 -2.64 -3.82 4.96
C ALA A 105 -4.12 -3.62 4.61
N LEU A 106 -4.97 -3.27 5.59
CA LEU A 106 -6.39 -2.94 5.37
C LEU A 106 -6.62 -1.53 4.85
N MET A 107 -5.67 -0.61 5.07
CA MET A 107 -5.71 0.76 4.52
C MET A 107 -5.35 0.82 3.04
N GLN A 108 -4.51 -0.11 2.59
CA GLN A 108 -4.40 -0.41 1.18
C GLN A 108 -5.70 -1.13 0.80
N GLY A 109 -6.58 -0.48 0.02
CA GLY A 109 -7.79 -1.12 -0.51
C GLY A 109 -7.46 -2.40 -1.30
N PRO A 110 -8.45 -3.11 -1.85
CA PRO A 110 -8.14 -4.18 -2.80
C PRO A 110 -7.16 -3.61 -3.81
N GLN A 111 -5.94 -4.16 -3.83
CA GLN A 111 -4.96 -3.85 -4.85
C GLN A 111 -5.66 -4.25 -6.15
N VAL A 112 -6.19 -3.26 -6.86
CA VAL A 112 -6.46 -3.42 -8.28
C VAL A 112 -5.08 -3.78 -8.80
N GLU A 113 -4.88 -5.06 -9.09
CA GLU A 113 -3.65 -5.57 -9.67
C GLU A 113 -3.49 -4.82 -10.99
N ASN A 114 -2.81 -3.68 -10.92
CA ASN A 114 -2.44 -2.95 -12.09
C ASN A 114 -1.43 -3.88 -12.78
N PRO A 115 -1.69 -4.35 -14.01
CA PRO A 115 -0.78 -5.27 -14.69
C PRO A 115 0.63 -4.67 -14.89
N TYR A 116 0.79 -3.38 -14.62
CA TYR A 116 2.04 -2.62 -14.69
C TYR A 116 2.70 -2.39 -13.31
N GLY A 117 2.19 -3.01 -12.23
CA GLY A 117 2.76 -2.94 -10.89
C GLY A 117 2.27 -1.74 -10.05
N GLU A 118 2.87 -1.60 -8.87
CA GLU A 118 2.56 -0.55 -7.89
C GLU A 118 2.90 0.84 -8.44
N SER A 119 2.06 1.83 -8.15
CA SER A 119 2.29 3.21 -8.58
C SER A 119 3.50 3.80 -7.86
N VAL A 120 4.48 4.28 -8.62
CA VAL A 120 5.71 4.89 -8.09
C VAL A 120 5.62 6.42 -8.12
N ASP A 121 6.11 7.07 -7.07
CA ASP A 121 6.31 8.52 -7.06
C ASP A 121 7.30 8.93 -8.17
N ALA A 122 7.04 10.06 -8.85
CA ALA A 122 7.90 10.54 -9.95
C ALA A 122 9.37 10.74 -9.54
N ASP A 123 9.62 11.14 -8.29
CA ASP A 123 10.97 11.34 -7.73
C ASP A 123 11.75 10.01 -7.57
N LYS A 124 11.03 8.91 -7.33
CA LYS A 124 11.60 7.57 -7.14
C LYS A 124 11.57 6.71 -8.40
N ALA A 125 10.87 7.16 -9.45
CA ALA A 125 10.75 6.47 -10.72
C ALA A 125 12.09 5.99 -11.30
N PRO A 126 13.18 6.79 -11.37
CA PRO A 126 14.43 6.32 -11.95
C PRO A 126 15.07 5.16 -11.16
N GLU A 127 15.01 5.21 -9.83
CA GLU A 127 15.52 4.13 -8.95
C GLU A 127 14.66 2.87 -9.07
N ALA A 128 13.34 3.03 -9.08
CA ALA A 128 12.40 1.92 -9.22
C ALA A 128 12.56 1.20 -10.57
N ILE A 129 12.69 1.95 -11.68
CA ILE A 129 12.96 1.38 -13.00
C ILE A 129 14.30 0.65 -13.00
N SER A 130 15.35 1.24 -12.44
CA SER A 130 16.67 0.59 -12.36
C SER A 130 16.62 -0.72 -11.57
N LYS A 131 15.93 -0.72 -10.43
CA LYS A 131 15.77 -1.91 -9.60
C LYS A 131 14.97 -2.98 -10.34
N ALA A 132 13.87 -2.62 -10.99
CA ALA A 132 13.05 -3.55 -11.76
C ALA A 132 13.86 -4.20 -12.89
N VAL A 133 14.58 -3.39 -13.69
CA VAL A 133 15.41 -3.90 -14.79
C VAL A 133 16.56 -4.77 -14.27
N ALA A 134 17.16 -4.44 -13.12
CA ALA A 134 18.20 -5.26 -12.50
C ALA A 134 17.70 -6.60 -11.94
N THR A 135 16.40 -6.72 -11.63
CA THR A 135 15.79 -7.98 -11.18
C THR A 135 15.40 -8.90 -12.33
N LEU A 136 15.42 -8.42 -13.58
CA LEU A 136 15.11 -9.26 -14.73
C LEU A 136 16.20 -10.32 -14.94
N PRO A 137 15.83 -11.58 -15.21
CA PRO A 137 16.81 -12.57 -15.62
C PRO A 137 17.45 -12.17 -16.95
N PRO A 138 18.71 -12.52 -17.20
CA PRO A 138 19.47 -12.07 -18.37
C PRO A 138 18.79 -12.45 -19.70
N GLU A 139 18.06 -13.57 -19.73
CA GLU A 139 17.28 -14.02 -20.89
C GLU A 139 16.15 -13.04 -21.25
N GLN A 140 15.43 -12.53 -20.25
CA GLN A 140 14.37 -11.53 -20.43
C GLN A 140 14.96 -10.20 -20.89
N MET A 141 16.12 -9.81 -20.35
CA MET A 141 16.81 -8.58 -20.79
C MET A 141 17.25 -8.67 -22.25
N PHE A 142 17.78 -9.82 -22.66
CA PHE A 142 18.19 -10.04 -24.04
C PHE A 142 17.00 -10.03 -25.00
N GLU A 143 15.89 -10.69 -24.65
CA GLU A 143 14.68 -10.69 -25.48
C GLU A 143 14.09 -9.27 -25.59
N LEU A 144 14.09 -8.49 -24.50
CA LEU A 144 13.69 -7.08 -24.52
C LEU A 144 14.52 -6.28 -25.53
N MET A 145 15.85 -6.40 -25.46
CA MET A 145 16.77 -5.71 -26.38
C MET A 145 16.58 -6.15 -27.84
N LYS A 146 16.31 -7.44 -28.07
CA LYS A 146 16.05 -8.01 -29.39
C LYS A 146 14.72 -7.52 -29.98
N GLN A 147 13.65 -7.51 -29.19
CA GLN A 147 12.35 -6.96 -29.61
C GLN A 147 12.48 -5.49 -29.97
N MET A 148 13.20 -4.71 -29.15
CA MET A 148 13.44 -3.30 -29.44
C MET A 148 14.22 -3.11 -30.73
N LYS A 149 15.27 -3.91 -30.96
CA LYS A 149 16.05 -3.88 -32.20
C LYS A 149 15.18 -4.22 -33.41
N LEU A 150 14.33 -5.23 -33.31
CA LEU A 150 13.41 -5.65 -34.37
C LEU A 150 12.37 -4.56 -34.68
N CYS A 151 11.83 -3.90 -33.65
CA CYS A 151 10.90 -2.77 -33.79
C CYS A 151 11.53 -1.63 -34.60
N ILE A 152 12.77 -1.25 -34.28
CA ILE A 152 13.51 -0.20 -35.01
C ILE A 152 13.78 -0.62 -36.46
N GLN A 153 14.14 -1.88 -36.69
CA GLN A 153 14.46 -2.39 -38.03
C GLN A 153 13.24 -2.42 -38.96
N ASN A 154 12.07 -2.80 -38.43
CA ASN A 154 10.84 -2.85 -39.22
C ASN A 154 10.27 -1.45 -39.43
N ASN A 155 10.06 -0.69 -38.35
CA ASN A 155 9.33 0.57 -38.37
C ASN A 155 10.09 1.67 -37.57
N PRO A 156 11.13 2.30 -38.14
CA PRO A 156 11.98 3.23 -37.40
C PRO A 156 11.23 4.50 -36.92
N THR A 157 10.31 5.02 -37.73
CA THR A 157 9.51 6.20 -37.37
C THR A 157 8.56 5.91 -36.22
N GLU A 158 7.94 4.72 -36.22
CA GLU A 158 7.02 4.30 -35.16
C GLU A 158 7.75 4.01 -33.86
N ALA A 159 8.90 3.31 -33.93
CA ALA A 159 9.76 3.07 -32.78
C ALA A 159 10.22 4.39 -32.12
N ARG A 160 10.58 5.39 -32.94
CA ARG A 160 10.94 6.72 -32.45
C ARG A 160 9.78 7.41 -31.74
N ASN A 161 8.58 7.39 -32.33
CA ASN A 161 7.40 7.98 -31.71
C ASN A 161 7.03 7.28 -30.40
N MET A 162 7.10 5.94 -30.36
CA MET A 162 6.83 5.14 -29.17
C MET A 162 7.78 5.50 -28.02
N LEU A 163 9.08 5.65 -28.30
CA LEU A 163 10.07 6.05 -27.29
C LEU A 163 9.86 7.49 -26.80
N LEU A 164 9.48 8.42 -27.69
CA LEU A 164 9.21 9.81 -27.32
C LEU A 164 7.94 9.95 -26.48
N GLN A 165 6.92 9.15 -26.76
CA GLN A 165 5.67 9.14 -26.00
C GLN A 165 5.80 8.42 -24.65
N ASN A 166 6.78 7.52 -24.50
CA ASN A 166 6.97 6.70 -23.30
C ASN A 166 8.40 6.87 -22.76
N PRO A 167 8.70 7.99 -22.08
CA PRO A 167 10.05 8.27 -21.57
C PRO A 167 10.54 7.22 -20.56
N GLN A 168 9.63 6.63 -19.77
CA GLN A 168 9.95 5.54 -18.85
C GLN A 168 10.47 4.27 -19.56
N LEU A 169 9.96 3.98 -20.77
CA LEU A 169 10.42 2.86 -21.58
C LEU A 169 11.83 3.12 -22.14
N ALA A 170 12.06 4.34 -22.64
CA ALA A 170 13.38 4.74 -23.12
C ALA A 170 14.44 4.64 -22.01
N TYR A 171 14.11 5.11 -20.81
CA TYR A 171 14.99 5.03 -19.64
C TYR A 171 15.25 3.56 -19.22
N ALA A 172 14.21 2.72 -19.19
CA ALA A 172 14.37 1.30 -18.87
C ALA A 172 15.30 0.57 -19.86
N LEU A 173 15.17 0.87 -21.16
CA LEU A 173 16.02 0.29 -22.20
C LEU A 173 17.48 0.75 -22.08
N LEU A 174 17.71 2.03 -21.76
CA LEU A 174 19.05 2.53 -21.49
C LEU A 174 19.67 1.82 -20.28
N GLN A 175 18.90 1.67 -19.21
CA GLN A 175 19.38 1.01 -18.00
C GLN A 175 19.68 -0.47 -18.23
N ALA A 176 18.88 -1.15 -19.06
CA ALA A 176 19.18 -2.52 -19.48
C ALA A 176 20.52 -2.60 -20.21
N GLN A 177 20.82 -1.66 -21.11
CA GLN A 177 22.10 -1.60 -21.83
C GLN A 177 23.30 -1.37 -20.90
N VAL A 178 23.15 -0.54 -19.87
CA VAL A 178 24.19 -0.30 -18.87
C VAL A 178 24.45 -1.56 -18.03
N ILE A 179 23.40 -2.23 -17.56
CA ILE A 179 23.52 -3.49 -16.79
C ILE A 179 24.16 -4.60 -17.63
N MET A 180 23.79 -4.68 -18.91
CA MET A 180 24.37 -5.62 -19.87
C MET A 180 25.79 -5.25 -20.33
N ARG A 181 26.37 -4.15 -19.81
CA ARG A 181 27.70 -3.64 -20.19
C ARG A 181 27.85 -3.34 -21.70
N ILE A 182 26.75 -3.02 -22.35
CA ILE A 182 26.72 -2.60 -23.76
C ILE A 182 27.08 -1.11 -23.86
N VAL A 183 26.66 -0.31 -22.88
CA VAL A 183 26.92 1.13 -22.79
C VAL A 183 27.66 1.43 -21.48
N ASP A 184 28.70 2.25 -21.57
CA ASP A 184 29.42 2.73 -20.40
C ASP A 184 28.52 3.63 -19.54
N PRO A 185 28.49 3.43 -18.21
CA PRO A 185 27.65 4.22 -17.32
C PRO A 185 28.01 5.71 -17.33
N ALA A 186 29.25 6.07 -17.68
CA ALA A 186 29.69 7.46 -17.81
C ALA A 186 29.08 8.18 -19.04
N THR A 187 28.60 7.44 -20.03
CA THR A 187 28.00 7.96 -21.27
C THR A 187 26.47 7.93 -21.22
N ALA A 188 25.89 7.26 -20.22
CA ALA A 188 24.46 7.05 -20.05
C ALA A 188 23.76 8.13 -19.20
N VAL A 189 24.38 9.31 -19.04
CA VAL A 189 23.88 10.44 -18.23
C VAL A 189 22.94 11.36 -19.00
#